data_AF-A0A5C4XN01-F1
#
_entry.id   AF-A0A5C4XN01-F1
#
_cell.length_a   1.000
_cell.length_b   1.000
_cell.length_c   1.000
_cell.angle_alpha   90.00
_cell.angle_beta   90.00
_cell.angle_gamma   90.00
#
_symmetry.space_group_name_H-M   'P 1'
#
loop_
_entity.id
_entity.type
_entity.pdbx_description
1 polymer ?
#
loop_
_entity_poly.entity_id
_entity_poly.type
_entity_poly.pdbx_seq_one_letter_code
_entity_poly.pdbx_strand_id
1 'polypeptide(L)'
;MIAAAGGDRRRAGIRVRRSRAGAVGLAAGAVLAAALLTGCGGAPLAAESGPEISSGSSSSSPEQTAPLWPDPAQTLVTTPKGVRPAAEPVDVVAFPEIEWLAEERGLTLEQAAQEFQDSQTYGPWSERARALLGSQLSQVAWRDPDVPDGRPYIAYRGDLPPELVTLAEELPFPVELRGGAVLTDAERELFQNAALEAFEADVAPRNWGGGMDAPTGVLQIDYVAEDARKRADDATRQLVIAAGSAAVGREVPVTVEFLTDDRDPKTTEAATWFLPAGWVADPSATSVDVLVEAQGCTGGKGAVGRLADPVVEVTPTEVRISTPVYILKDGQTCPGHPMAPLTVELGQPLGDRTLVDVNGTIDDDTAPPGGGVVIPSAG
;
A
#
# COMPACT_ATOMS: atom_id res chain seq x y z
N MET A 1 -37.75 11.55 58.84
CA MET A 1 -37.07 10.27 58.56
C MET A 1 -36.61 10.35 57.10
N ILE A 2 -35.30 10.63 56.91
CA ILE A 2 -34.42 10.43 55.73
C ILE A 2 -34.94 10.98 54.37
N ALA A 3 -34.68 12.22 53.97
CA ALA A 3 -33.42 12.84 53.46
C ALA A 3 -32.94 12.29 52.09
N ALA A 4 -33.22 13.04 51.03
CA ALA A 4 -32.72 12.83 49.67
C ALA A 4 -31.40 13.60 49.46
N ALA A 5 -30.36 12.92 48.97
CA ALA A 5 -29.09 13.52 48.58
C ALA A 5 -28.98 13.51 47.04
N GLY A 6 -28.82 14.69 46.46
CA GLY A 6 -28.56 14.91 45.05
C GLY A 6 -27.09 14.65 44.71
N GLY A 7 -26.86 13.93 43.60
CA GLY A 7 -25.54 13.65 43.04
C GLY A 7 -25.25 14.52 41.82
N ASP A 8 -24.33 15.47 42.00
CA ASP A 8 -23.69 16.31 40.99
C ASP A 8 -22.79 15.46 40.08
N ARG A 9 -23.10 15.33 38.78
CA ARG A 9 -22.24 14.69 37.78
C ARG A 9 -21.51 15.75 36.96
N ARG A 10 -20.34 16.18 37.46
CA ARG A 10 -19.30 16.80 36.63
C ARG A 10 -18.54 15.71 35.89
N ARG A 11 -18.64 15.67 34.55
CA ARG A 11 -17.72 14.90 33.71
C ARG A 11 -16.46 15.72 33.46
N ALA A 12 -15.34 15.22 33.96
CA ALA A 12 -14.00 15.72 33.77
C ALA A 12 -13.50 15.40 32.35
N GLY A 13 -12.82 16.36 31.73
CA GLY A 13 -12.10 16.20 30.48
C GLY A 13 -10.87 15.30 30.65
N ILE A 14 -10.69 14.40 29.69
CA ILE A 14 -9.53 13.51 29.59
C ILE A 14 -8.36 14.33 29.04
N ARG A 15 -7.33 14.52 29.87
CA ARG A 15 -6.00 14.98 29.46
C ARG A 15 -5.12 13.74 29.26
N VAL A 16 -4.74 13.46 28.01
CA VAL A 16 -3.72 12.46 27.70
C VAL A 16 -2.34 13.04 28.04
N ARG A 17 -1.70 12.48 29.08
CA ARG A 17 -0.29 12.76 29.42
C ARG A 17 0.61 11.90 28.52
N ARG A 18 1.62 12.53 27.94
CA ARG A 18 2.80 11.86 27.37
C ARG A 18 3.55 11.13 28.49
N SER A 19 3.70 9.81 28.37
CA SER A 19 4.61 9.03 29.21
C SER A 19 6.03 9.19 28.69
N ARG A 20 6.89 9.80 29.51
CA ARG A 20 8.34 9.62 29.45
C ARG A 20 8.66 8.32 30.19
N ALA A 21 9.15 7.31 29.48
CA ALA A 21 10.08 6.33 30.05
C ALA A 21 11.48 6.84 29.70
N GLY A 22 12.43 7.01 30.62
CA GLY A 22 12.67 6.24 31.82
C GLY A 22 13.87 5.36 31.53
N ALA A 23 15.06 5.90 31.82
CA ALA A 23 16.35 5.30 31.56
C ALA A 23 16.50 3.89 32.18
N VAL A 24 17.09 2.98 31.41
CA VAL A 24 17.75 1.79 31.93
C VAL A 24 19.18 1.83 31.41
N GLY A 25 20.11 2.01 32.35
CA GLY A 25 21.53 1.91 32.08
C GLY A 25 21.94 0.45 31.92
N LEU A 26 22.73 0.17 30.90
CA LEU A 26 23.57 -1.01 30.80
C LEU A 26 24.95 -0.56 30.34
N ALA A 27 25.93 -0.80 31.19
CA ALA A 27 27.34 -0.64 30.91
C ALA A 27 27.81 -1.77 29.98
N ALA A 28 28.53 -1.44 28.92
CA ALA A 28 29.42 -2.36 28.23
C ALA A 28 30.64 -1.57 27.76
N GLY A 29 31.82 -2.10 28.11
CA GLY A 29 33.10 -1.41 28.02
C GLY A 29 33.61 -1.26 26.59
N ALA A 30 34.20 -0.10 26.33
CA ALA A 30 35.02 0.14 25.16
C ALA A 30 36.38 -0.57 25.33
N VAL A 31 36.70 -1.51 24.44
CA VAL A 31 38.08 -1.92 24.19
C VAL A 31 38.57 -1.12 22.98
N LEU A 32 39.36 -0.09 23.26
CA LEU A 32 40.18 0.60 22.27
C LEU A 32 41.34 -0.31 21.86
N ALA A 33 41.40 -0.71 20.59
CA ALA A 33 42.65 -1.13 19.95
C ALA A 33 43.15 0.02 19.07
N ALA A 34 44.11 0.77 19.59
CA ALA A 34 44.86 1.77 18.83
C ALA A 34 45.94 1.07 18.01
N ALA A 35 45.84 1.12 16.67
CA ALA A 35 46.95 0.81 15.78
C ALA A 35 47.66 2.12 15.40
N LEU A 36 48.85 2.30 15.98
CA LEU A 36 49.83 3.30 15.57
C LEU A 36 50.45 2.89 14.23
N LEU A 37 50.34 3.72 13.21
CA LEU A 37 51.32 3.76 12.12
C LEU A 37 51.84 5.18 11.96
N THR A 38 53.02 5.37 12.52
CA THR A 38 53.93 6.46 12.23
C THR A 38 54.71 6.12 10.95
N GLY A 39 54.87 7.09 10.06
CA GLY A 39 55.64 6.92 8.84
C GLY A 39 55.70 8.18 7.99
N CYS A 40 56.37 9.23 8.49
CA CYS A 40 56.82 10.34 7.68
C CYS A 40 58.10 9.95 6.93
N GLY A 41 58.15 10.19 5.63
CA GLY A 41 59.36 10.14 4.82
C GLY A 41 59.09 10.74 3.45
N GLY A 42 59.53 11.98 3.25
CA GLY A 42 59.38 12.72 2.00
C GLY A 42 60.66 12.75 1.14
N ALA A 43 60.45 13.24 -0.09
CA ALA A 43 61.37 13.73 -1.12
C ALA A 43 61.71 12.77 -2.27
N PRO A 44 62.08 13.28 -3.47
CA PRO A 44 61.55 14.44 -4.21
C PRO A 44 61.19 14.11 -5.68
N LEU A 45 60.67 15.13 -6.36
CA LEU A 45 60.28 15.23 -7.77
C LEU A 45 61.23 14.55 -8.78
N ALA A 46 60.65 13.75 -9.67
CA ALA A 46 61.15 13.52 -11.02
C ALA A 46 59.94 13.45 -11.98
N ALA A 47 60.00 14.26 -13.03
CA ALA A 47 59.03 14.30 -14.10
C ALA A 47 59.26 13.12 -15.04
N GLU A 48 58.23 12.32 -15.32
CA GLU A 48 58.19 11.44 -16.48
C GLU A 48 56.76 11.32 -17.01
N SER A 49 56.73 11.27 -18.34
CA SER A 49 55.62 11.36 -19.27
C SER A 49 54.54 10.27 -19.12
N GLY A 50 53.28 10.73 -19.01
CA GLY A 50 52.05 10.19 -19.60
C GLY A 50 51.71 8.70 -19.49
N PRO A 51 50.53 8.38 -18.95
CA PRO A 51 49.76 7.23 -19.38
C PRO A 51 48.39 7.64 -19.96
N GLU A 52 48.00 6.94 -21.01
CA GLU A 52 46.67 7.01 -21.63
C GLU A 52 45.58 6.78 -20.59
N ILE A 53 44.58 7.68 -20.60
CA ILE A 53 43.40 7.61 -19.75
C ILE A 53 42.47 6.55 -20.35
N SER A 54 42.73 5.28 -20.06
CA SER A 54 41.79 4.18 -20.34
C SER A 54 40.53 4.39 -19.51
N SER A 55 39.53 4.90 -20.19
CA SER A 55 38.22 5.26 -19.67
C SER A 55 37.36 4.00 -19.55
N GLY A 56 36.74 3.80 -18.37
CA GLY A 56 35.49 3.06 -18.23
C GLY A 56 35.59 1.53 -18.15
N SER A 57 36.22 0.99 -17.12
CA SER A 57 35.85 -0.36 -16.64
C SER A 57 34.51 -0.25 -15.91
N SER A 58 33.41 -0.38 -16.65
CA SER A 58 32.10 -0.70 -16.08
C SER A 58 32.21 -2.08 -15.44
N SER A 59 32.50 -2.10 -14.15
CA SER A 59 32.42 -3.31 -13.33
C SER A 59 30.95 -3.68 -13.22
N SER A 60 30.46 -4.42 -14.20
CA SER A 60 29.20 -5.15 -14.10
C SER A 60 29.39 -6.21 -13.02
N SER A 61 29.17 -5.82 -11.76
CA SER A 61 28.92 -6.76 -10.68
C SER A 61 27.86 -7.73 -11.19
N PRO A 62 28.07 -9.06 -11.08
CA PRO A 62 27.09 -10.02 -11.54
C PRO A 62 25.75 -9.65 -10.91
N GLU A 63 24.76 -9.35 -11.75
CA GLU A 63 23.39 -9.12 -11.32
C GLU A 63 22.98 -10.37 -10.54
N GLN A 64 22.93 -10.25 -9.22
CA GLN A 64 22.53 -11.34 -8.37
C GLN A 64 21.04 -11.49 -8.59
N THR A 65 20.66 -12.36 -9.54
CA THR A 65 19.27 -12.61 -9.88
C THR A 65 18.63 -13.14 -8.61
N ALA A 66 17.66 -12.39 -8.06
CA ALA A 66 16.90 -12.86 -6.91
C ALA A 66 16.34 -14.26 -7.24
N PRO A 67 16.37 -15.21 -6.30
CA PRO A 67 15.80 -16.52 -6.53
C PRO A 67 14.34 -16.36 -6.95
N LEU A 68 13.96 -17.01 -8.06
CA LEU A 68 12.59 -17.01 -8.53
C LEU A 68 11.71 -17.64 -7.46
N TRP A 69 10.84 -16.83 -6.84
CA TRP A 69 9.83 -17.29 -5.92
C TRP A 69 8.47 -17.38 -6.62
N PRO A 70 7.66 -18.41 -6.34
CA PRO A 70 7.96 -19.56 -5.49
C PRO A 70 8.92 -20.55 -6.17
N ASP A 71 9.73 -21.29 -5.38
CA ASP A 71 10.62 -22.32 -5.95
C ASP A 71 9.76 -23.46 -6.52
N PRO A 72 9.75 -23.68 -7.85
CA PRO A 72 8.89 -24.70 -8.46
C PRO A 72 9.24 -26.11 -7.98
N ALA A 73 10.48 -26.38 -7.56
CA ALA A 73 10.89 -27.67 -7.03
C ALA A 73 10.35 -27.94 -5.62
N GLN A 74 9.97 -26.88 -4.89
CA GLN A 74 9.43 -26.95 -3.53
C GLN A 74 7.96 -26.53 -3.47
N THR A 75 7.31 -26.30 -4.61
CA THR A 75 5.93 -25.82 -4.65
C THR A 75 4.99 -26.93 -5.07
N LEU A 76 3.95 -27.15 -4.27
CA LEU A 76 2.92 -28.15 -4.53
C LEU A 76 1.55 -27.48 -4.60
N VAL A 77 0.82 -27.75 -5.68
CA VAL A 77 -0.61 -27.43 -5.78
C VAL A 77 -1.39 -28.66 -5.34
N THR A 78 -2.22 -28.53 -4.30
CA THR A 78 -2.97 -29.68 -3.78
C THR A 78 -4.15 -30.04 -4.67
N THR A 79 -4.49 -31.33 -4.65
CA THR A 79 -5.72 -31.84 -5.26
C THR A 79 -6.72 -32.11 -4.14
N PRO A 80 -7.86 -31.40 -4.09
CA PRO A 80 -8.90 -31.62 -3.08
C PRO A 80 -9.38 -33.06 -3.03
N LYS A 81 -9.55 -33.62 -1.83
CA LYS A 81 -10.23 -34.91 -1.65
C LYS A 81 -11.72 -34.70 -1.52
N GLY A 82 -12.44 -34.69 -2.64
CA GLY A 82 -13.90 -34.69 -2.66
C GLY A 82 -14.51 -33.73 -3.67
N VAL A 83 -15.82 -33.55 -3.55
CA VAL A 83 -16.58 -32.57 -4.35
C VAL A 83 -16.73 -31.32 -3.50
N ARG A 84 -16.34 -30.16 -4.05
CA ARG A 84 -16.60 -28.87 -3.42
C ARG A 84 -18.11 -28.72 -3.20
N PRO A 85 -18.58 -28.52 -1.96
CA PRO A 85 -20.00 -28.28 -1.71
C PRO A 85 -20.45 -27.06 -2.54
N ALA A 86 -21.64 -27.16 -3.13
CA ALA A 86 -22.25 -26.01 -3.79
C ALA A 86 -22.52 -24.92 -2.74
N ALA A 87 -22.33 -23.67 -3.13
CA ALA A 87 -22.57 -22.56 -2.24
C ALA A 87 -24.02 -22.56 -1.75
N GLU A 88 -24.21 -22.46 -0.44
CA GLU A 88 -25.53 -22.19 0.11
C GLU A 88 -26.04 -20.85 -0.47
N PRO A 89 -27.33 -20.74 -0.85
CA PRO A 89 -27.90 -19.46 -1.28
C PRO A 89 -27.70 -18.42 -0.19
N VAL A 90 -27.07 -17.30 -0.53
CA VAL A 90 -26.78 -16.26 0.46
C VAL A 90 -27.84 -15.17 0.44
N ASP A 91 -28.29 -14.80 1.63
CA ASP A 91 -29.08 -13.60 1.84
C ASP A 91 -28.17 -12.37 1.74
N VAL A 92 -28.17 -11.72 0.58
CA VAL A 92 -27.37 -10.50 0.32
C VAL A 92 -27.73 -9.35 1.26
N VAL A 93 -28.93 -9.36 1.87
CA VAL A 93 -29.29 -8.38 2.89
C VAL A 93 -28.51 -8.61 4.19
N ALA A 94 -28.23 -9.88 4.50
CA ALA A 94 -27.44 -10.25 5.68
C ALA A 94 -25.93 -10.14 5.44
N PHE A 95 -25.48 -10.26 4.19
CA PHE A 95 -24.07 -10.24 3.79
C PHE A 95 -23.84 -9.33 2.58
N PRO A 96 -23.96 -8.00 2.75
CA PRO A 96 -23.79 -7.04 1.66
C PRO A 96 -22.40 -7.11 0.99
N GLU A 97 -21.38 -7.64 1.68
CA GLU A 97 -20.04 -7.85 1.13
C GLU A 97 -20.00 -8.80 -0.08
N ILE A 98 -20.99 -9.68 -0.24
CA ILE A 98 -21.04 -10.62 -1.37
C ILE A 98 -21.48 -9.91 -2.64
N GLU A 99 -22.44 -8.98 -2.54
CA GLU A 99 -22.85 -8.15 -3.68
C GLU A 99 -21.70 -7.27 -4.13
N TRP A 100 -21.04 -6.61 -3.16
CA TRP A 100 -19.83 -5.83 -3.43
C TRP A 100 -18.73 -6.67 -4.09
N LEU A 101 -18.44 -7.87 -3.58
CA LEU A 101 -17.44 -8.78 -4.16
C LEU A 101 -17.82 -9.22 -5.58
N ALA A 102 -19.11 -9.44 -5.85
CA ALA A 102 -19.62 -9.82 -7.16
C ALA A 102 -19.42 -8.70 -8.18
N GLU A 103 -19.76 -7.46 -7.80
CA GLU A 103 -19.59 -6.28 -8.64
C GLU A 103 -18.12 -5.99 -8.92
N GLU A 104 -17.31 -5.87 -7.85
CA GLU A 104 -15.89 -5.53 -7.92
C GLU A 104 -15.10 -6.51 -8.81
N ARG A 105 -15.49 -7.78 -8.80
CA ARG A 105 -14.76 -8.85 -9.48
C ARG A 105 -15.45 -9.40 -10.72
N GLY A 106 -16.60 -8.83 -11.10
CA GLY A 106 -17.40 -9.30 -12.23
C GLY A 106 -17.86 -10.75 -12.09
N LEU A 107 -18.14 -11.19 -10.87
CA LEU A 107 -18.62 -12.55 -10.56
C LEU A 107 -20.15 -12.60 -10.53
N THR A 108 -20.73 -13.78 -10.71
CA THR A 108 -22.14 -13.98 -10.31
C THR A 108 -22.25 -13.99 -8.78
N LEU A 109 -23.44 -13.68 -8.25
CA LEU A 109 -23.69 -13.77 -6.79
C LEU A 109 -23.41 -15.18 -6.25
N GLU A 110 -23.66 -16.23 -7.03
CA GLU A 110 -23.33 -17.62 -6.65
C GLU A 110 -21.82 -17.83 -6.55
N GLN A 111 -21.04 -17.30 -7.49
CA GLN A 111 -19.57 -17.38 -7.46
C GLN A 111 -18.99 -16.57 -6.28
N ALA A 112 -19.50 -15.36 -6.04
CA ALA A 112 -19.09 -14.53 -4.91
C ALA A 112 -19.45 -15.20 -3.56
N ALA A 113 -20.64 -15.78 -3.45
CA ALA A 113 -21.06 -16.57 -2.30
C ALA A 113 -20.15 -17.78 -2.05
N GLN A 114 -19.79 -18.51 -3.12
CA GLN A 114 -18.86 -19.62 -3.04
C GLN A 114 -17.46 -19.16 -2.56
N GLU A 115 -16.95 -18.06 -3.11
CA GLU A 115 -15.66 -17.52 -2.71
C GLU A 115 -15.66 -17.07 -1.24
N PHE A 116 -16.73 -16.42 -0.79
CA PHE A 116 -16.92 -16.05 0.59
C PHE A 116 -16.91 -17.28 1.51
N GLN A 117 -17.67 -18.33 1.19
CA GLN A 117 -17.71 -19.57 1.99
C GLN A 117 -16.35 -20.29 2.05
N ASP A 118 -15.62 -20.33 0.94
CA ASP A 118 -14.29 -20.90 0.94
C ASP A 118 -13.33 -20.08 1.81
N SER A 119 -13.41 -18.74 1.79
CA SER A 119 -12.59 -17.88 2.66
C SER A 119 -12.86 -18.15 4.15
N GLN A 120 -14.12 -18.38 4.52
CA GLN A 120 -14.52 -18.75 5.88
C GLN A 120 -14.00 -20.15 6.27
N THR A 121 -13.92 -21.07 5.31
CA THR A 121 -13.34 -22.41 5.51
C THR A 121 -11.82 -22.35 5.64
N TYR A 122 -11.17 -21.47 4.87
CA TYR A 122 -9.72 -21.32 4.83
C TYR A 122 -9.15 -20.77 6.14
N GLY A 123 -9.83 -19.82 6.80
CA GLY A 123 -9.36 -19.21 8.05
C GLY A 123 -8.98 -20.24 9.13
N PRO A 124 -9.93 -21.05 9.64
CA PRO A 124 -9.66 -22.08 10.64
C PRO A 124 -8.65 -23.15 10.17
N TRP A 125 -8.66 -23.50 8.88
CA TRP A 125 -7.67 -24.41 8.31
C TRP A 125 -6.25 -23.83 8.38
N SER A 126 -6.10 -22.55 8.04
CA SER A 126 -4.80 -21.89 7.99
C SER A 126 -4.16 -21.79 9.39
N GLU A 127 -4.95 -21.62 10.44
CA GLU A 127 -4.45 -21.66 11.82
C GLU A 127 -3.85 -23.02 12.20
N ARG A 128 -4.45 -24.13 11.73
CA ARG A 128 -3.87 -25.47 11.91
C ARG A 128 -2.55 -25.61 11.14
N ALA A 129 -2.49 -25.08 9.93
CA ALA A 129 -1.27 -25.11 9.12
C ALA A 129 -0.15 -24.25 9.75
N ARG A 130 -0.47 -23.07 10.32
CA ARG A 130 0.45 -22.24 11.10
C ARG A 130 1.04 -23.02 12.28
N ALA A 131 0.19 -23.74 13.02
CA ALA A 131 0.63 -24.56 14.14
C ALA A 131 1.56 -25.71 13.71
N LEU A 132 1.30 -26.33 12.55
CA LEU A 132 2.17 -27.38 12.00
C LEU A 132 3.53 -26.84 11.55
N LEU A 133 3.56 -25.71 10.85
CA LEU A 133 4.80 -25.13 10.32
C LEU A 133 5.65 -24.47 11.40
N GLY A 134 5.04 -23.91 12.45
CA GLY A 134 5.76 -23.24 13.53
C GLY A 134 6.76 -22.21 13.01
N SER A 135 8.05 -22.43 13.29
CA SER A 135 9.12 -21.53 12.86
C SER A 135 9.44 -21.56 11.37
N GLN A 136 8.90 -22.50 10.59
CA GLN A 136 9.08 -22.58 9.14
C GLN A 136 8.08 -21.71 8.37
N LEU A 137 7.01 -21.25 9.02
CA LEU A 137 5.98 -20.44 8.38
C LEU A 137 6.58 -19.13 7.86
N SER A 138 6.27 -18.77 6.62
CA SER A 138 6.64 -17.49 6.01
C SER A 138 5.43 -16.57 5.86
N GLN A 139 4.37 -17.05 5.20
CA GLN A 139 3.16 -16.27 4.96
C GLN A 139 1.96 -17.19 4.77
N VAL A 140 0.78 -16.67 5.06
CA VAL A 140 -0.52 -17.27 4.74
C VAL A 140 -1.34 -16.20 4.04
N ALA A 141 -1.94 -16.54 2.90
CA ALA A 141 -2.86 -15.63 2.23
C ALA A 141 -4.03 -16.39 1.59
N TRP A 142 -5.23 -15.81 1.72
CA TRP A 142 -6.40 -16.28 0.99
C TRP A 142 -6.23 -16.15 -0.52
N ARG A 143 -5.49 -15.14 -0.95
CA ARG A 143 -5.14 -14.92 -2.35
C ARG A 143 -3.90 -14.04 -2.47
N ASP A 144 -3.20 -14.23 -3.57
CA ASP A 144 -2.15 -13.33 -4.04
C ASP A 144 -2.78 -12.09 -4.70
N PRO A 145 -2.61 -10.87 -4.15
CA PRO A 145 -3.22 -9.67 -4.69
C PRO A 145 -2.77 -9.35 -6.13
N ASP A 146 -1.58 -9.81 -6.52
CA ASP A 146 -0.99 -9.52 -7.83
C ASP A 146 -1.35 -10.54 -8.91
N VAL A 147 -2.01 -11.63 -8.53
CA VAL A 147 -2.45 -12.68 -9.45
C VAL A 147 -3.98 -12.68 -9.52
N PRO A 148 -4.57 -12.14 -10.61
CA PRO A 148 -5.99 -12.32 -10.88
C PRO A 148 -6.33 -13.81 -10.83
N ASP A 149 -7.30 -14.17 -9.99
CA ASP A 149 -7.70 -15.56 -9.70
C ASP A 149 -6.63 -16.44 -9.01
N GLY A 150 -5.72 -15.80 -8.29
CA GLY A 150 -4.76 -16.49 -7.43
C GLY A 150 -5.42 -17.44 -6.44
N ARG A 151 -4.79 -18.59 -6.22
CA ARG A 151 -5.26 -19.56 -5.23
C ARG A 151 -4.87 -19.11 -3.82
N PRO A 152 -5.61 -19.56 -2.79
CA PRO A 152 -5.08 -19.54 -1.44
C PRO A 152 -3.75 -20.26 -1.38
N TYR A 153 -2.81 -19.71 -0.59
CA TYR A 153 -1.49 -20.29 -0.46
C TYR A 153 -0.92 -20.18 0.95
N ILE A 154 0.00 -21.09 1.26
CA ILE A 154 0.88 -21.02 2.42
C ILE A 154 2.31 -21.06 1.93
N ALA A 155 3.08 -20.03 2.30
CA ALA A 155 4.50 -19.96 2.04
C ALA A 155 5.29 -20.44 3.26
N TYR A 156 6.36 -21.19 3.02
CA TYR A 156 7.22 -21.73 4.06
C TYR A 156 8.68 -21.82 3.62
N ARG A 157 9.58 -21.94 4.61
CA ARG A 157 11.02 -22.12 4.39
C ARG A 157 11.45 -23.53 4.79
N GLY A 158 12.24 -24.17 3.91
CA GLY A 158 12.75 -25.53 4.09
C GLY A 158 11.89 -26.57 3.38
N ASP A 159 11.95 -27.82 3.84
CA ASP A 159 11.24 -28.92 3.20
C ASP A 159 9.74 -28.93 3.52
N LEU A 160 8.92 -29.38 2.56
CA LEU A 160 7.47 -29.52 2.69
C LEU A 160 7.12 -30.62 3.71
N PRO A 161 6.44 -30.30 4.83
CA PRO A 161 5.99 -31.34 5.76
C PRO A 161 4.89 -32.21 5.12
N PRO A 162 4.97 -33.56 5.16
CA PRO A 162 3.93 -34.43 4.61
C PRO A 162 2.58 -34.28 5.35
N GLU A 163 2.61 -33.89 6.62
CA GLU A 163 1.41 -33.57 7.41
C GLU A 163 0.69 -32.34 6.86
N LEU A 164 1.43 -31.36 6.33
CA LEU A 164 0.84 -30.17 5.72
C LEU A 164 0.13 -30.52 4.41
N VAL A 165 0.69 -31.43 3.61
CA VAL A 165 0.03 -31.96 2.40
C VAL A 165 -1.28 -32.64 2.77
N THR A 166 -1.24 -33.53 3.77
CA THR A 166 -2.43 -34.25 4.26
C THR A 166 -3.50 -33.27 4.76
N LEU A 167 -3.09 -32.24 5.50
CA LEU A 167 -3.98 -31.19 5.98
C LEU A 167 -4.59 -30.38 4.83
N ALA A 168 -3.80 -30.03 3.81
CA ALA A 168 -4.26 -29.27 2.66
C ALA A 168 -5.25 -30.04 1.78
N GLU A 169 -5.15 -31.37 1.73
CA GLU A 169 -6.12 -32.23 1.04
C GLU A 169 -7.49 -32.29 1.73
N GLU A 170 -7.62 -31.84 2.99
CA GLU A 170 -8.91 -31.73 3.69
C GLU A 170 -9.79 -30.61 3.13
N LEU A 171 -9.20 -29.64 2.42
CA LEU A 171 -9.96 -28.53 1.85
C LEU A 171 -10.74 -28.97 0.60
N PRO A 172 -11.95 -28.42 0.39
CA PRO A 172 -12.77 -28.72 -0.78
C PRO A 172 -12.29 -27.99 -2.06
N PHE A 173 -11.23 -27.20 -1.98
CA PHE A 173 -10.66 -26.40 -3.07
C PHE A 173 -9.12 -26.45 -3.01
N PRO A 174 -8.44 -26.27 -4.16
CA PRO A 174 -6.99 -26.40 -4.21
C PRO A 174 -6.29 -25.27 -3.45
N VAL A 175 -5.19 -25.59 -2.79
CA VAL A 175 -4.28 -24.65 -2.12
C VAL A 175 -2.87 -24.83 -2.65
N GLU A 176 -2.11 -23.74 -2.71
CA GLU A 176 -0.69 -23.78 -3.05
C GLU A 176 0.17 -23.82 -1.79
N LEU A 177 1.03 -24.82 -1.68
CA LEU A 177 2.06 -24.93 -0.65
C LEU A 177 3.37 -24.47 -1.28
N ARG A 178 3.71 -23.18 -1.11
CA ARG A 178 4.82 -22.49 -1.77
C ARG A 178 6.11 -22.59 -0.93
N GLY A 179 7.05 -23.42 -1.36
CA GLY A 179 8.37 -23.50 -0.74
C GLY A 179 9.35 -22.45 -1.26
N GLY A 180 10.57 -22.45 -0.74
CA GLY A 180 11.63 -21.54 -1.16
C GLY A 180 11.49 -20.10 -0.64
N ALA A 181 10.70 -19.85 0.41
CA ALA A 181 10.61 -18.52 1.01
C ALA A 181 11.97 -18.03 1.55
N VAL A 182 12.29 -16.75 1.33
CA VAL A 182 13.55 -16.13 1.77
C VAL A 182 13.62 -16.00 3.30
N LEU A 183 12.49 -15.63 3.92
CA LEU A 183 12.35 -15.44 5.36
C LEU A 183 11.14 -16.20 5.91
N THR A 184 11.24 -16.59 7.18
CA THR A 184 10.07 -16.99 7.96
C THR A 184 9.38 -15.73 8.51
N ASP A 185 8.13 -15.82 8.99
CA ASP A 185 7.39 -14.67 9.52
C ASP A 185 8.10 -14.04 10.73
N ALA A 186 8.67 -14.88 11.60
CA ALA A 186 9.47 -14.41 12.73
C ALA A 186 10.77 -13.70 12.29
N GLU A 187 11.46 -14.24 11.27
CA GLU A 187 12.65 -13.59 10.72
C GLU A 187 12.31 -12.30 9.99
N ARG A 188 11.16 -12.23 9.29
CA ARG A 188 10.64 -11.03 8.63
C ARG A 188 10.47 -9.89 9.62
N GLU A 189 9.83 -10.13 10.76
CA GLU A 189 9.62 -9.10 11.78
C GLU A 189 10.97 -8.59 12.33
N LEU A 190 11.90 -9.49 12.64
CA LEU A 190 13.25 -9.12 13.11
C LEU A 190 14.02 -8.32 12.07
N PHE A 191 14.01 -8.78 10.81
CA PHE A 191 14.68 -8.13 9.70
C PHE A 191 14.10 -6.74 9.47
N GLN A 192 12.77 -6.65 9.27
CA GLN A 192 12.07 -5.40 8.96
C GLN A 192 12.31 -4.36 10.06
N ASN A 193 12.18 -4.72 11.34
CA ASN A 193 12.38 -3.76 12.43
C ASN A 193 13.81 -3.20 12.45
N ALA A 194 14.83 -4.04 12.35
CA ALA A 194 16.23 -3.60 12.35
C ALA A 194 16.59 -2.80 11.08
N ALA A 195 16.07 -3.23 9.93
CA ALA A 195 16.26 -2.57 8.65
C ALA A 195 15.66 -1.15 8.65
N LEU A 196 14.43 -1.01 9.16
CA LEU A 196 13.73 0.27 9.24
C LEU A 196 14.36 1.22 10.28
N GLU A 197 14.84 0.71 11.42
CA GLU A 197 15.61 1.51 12.39
C GLU A 197 16.91 2.06 11.77
N ALA A 198 17.63 1.22 11.01
CA ALA A 198 18.85 1.61 10.33
C ALA A 198 18.59 2.68 9.24
N PHE A 199 17.49 2.54 8.50
CA PHE A 199 17.03 3.54 7.54
C PHE A 199 16.73 4.88 8.23
N GLU A 200 15.94 4.88 9.31
CA GLU A 200 15.59 6.09 10.06
C GLU A 200 16.85 6.79 10.62
N ALA A 201 17.82 6.03 11.13
CA ALA A 201 19.05 6.59 11.67
C ALA A 201 19.91 7.29 10.60
N ASP A 202 19.94 6.76 9.37
CA ASP A 202 20.76 7.27 8.27
C ASP A 202 20.08 8.42 7.50
N VAL A 203 18.81 8.22 7.13
CA VAL A 203 18.03 9.15 6.29
C VAL A 203 17.31 10.21 7.14
N ALA A 204 16.88 9.86 8.35
CA ALA A 204 16.10 10.68 9.26
C ALA A 204 14.88 11.38 8.62
N PRO A 205 14.00 10.68 7.88
CA PRO A 205 12.79 11.28 7.34
C PRO A 205 11.76 11.55 8.44
N ARG A 206 10.93 12.59 8.27
CA ARG A 206 9.81 12.86 9.20
C ARG A 206 8.63 11.93 8.95
N ASN A 207 8.33 11.66 7.67
CA ASN A 207 7.23 10.83 7.23
C ASN A 207 7.77 9.71 6.36
N TRP A 208 7.61 8.49 6.84
CA TRP A 208 8.06 7.29 6.14
C TRP A 208 7.30 6.06 6.64
N GLY A 209 7.33 5.00 5.85
CA GLY A 209 6.80 3.70 6.18
C GLY A 209 7.54 2.63 5.40
N GLY A 210 7.25 1.37 5.68
CA GLY A 210 7.81 0.28 4.91
C GLY A 210 7.16 -1.05 5.24
N GLY A 211 7.17 -1.94 4.26
CA GLY A 211 6.63 -3.28 4.34
C GLY A 211 7.64 -4.28 3.80
N MET A 212 7.62 -5.48 4.36
CA MET A 212 8.46 -6.58 3.89
C MET A 212 7.61 -7.75 3.44
N ASP A 213 7.84 -8.19 2.20
CA ASP A 213 7.35 -9.47 1.69
C ASP A 213 8.36 -10.56 2.10
N ALA A 214 7.95 -11.41 3.06
CA ALA A 214 8.80 -12.48 3.59
C ALA A 214 9.17 -13.54 2.55
N PRO A 215 8.21 -14.07 1.76
CA PRO A 215 8.54 -15.05 0.74
C PRO A 215 9.56 -14.58 -0.29
N THR A 216 9.40 -13.37 -0.84
CA THR A 216 10.26 -12.85 -1.91
C THR A 216 11.51 -12.13 -1.39
N GLY A 217 11.52 -11.71 -0.13
CA GLY A 217 12.61 -10.93 0.45
C GLY A 217 12.66 -9.49 -0.05
N VAL A 218 11.55 -8.94 -0.54
CA VAL A 218 11.45 -7.54 -0.96
C VAL A 218 11.07 -6.68 0.25
N LEU A 219 11.92 -5.69 0.56
CA LEU A 219 11.67 -4.64 1.54
C LEU A 219 11.41 -3.34 0.80
N GLN A 220 10.17 -2.85 0.85
CA GLN A 220 9.79 -1.55 0.31
C GLN A 220 9.81 -0.51 1.44
N ILE A 221 10.43 0.64 1.19
CA ILE A 221 10.48 1.78 2.11
C ILE A 221 10.03 3.04 1.37
N ASP A 222 8.88 3.56 1.79
CA ASP A 222 8.25 4.77 1.28
C ASP A 222 8.65 5.97 2.15
N TYR A 223 9.14 7.07 1.57
CA TYR A 223 9.49 8.27 2.33
C TYR A 223 9.44 9.58 1.52
N VAL A 224 9.31 10.71 2.20
CA VAL A 224 9.38 12.05 1.59
C VAL A 224 10.80 12.59 1.64
N ALA A 225 11.44 12.70 0.48
CA ALA A 225 12.83 13.13 0.36
C ALA A 225 13.10 14.57 0.85
N GLU A 226 12.12 15.48 0.71
CA GLU A 226 12.26 16.89 1.12
C GLU A 226 12.39 17.08 2.64
N ASP A 227 11.82 16.16 3.41
CA ASP A 227 11.86 16.19 4.87
C ASP A 227 13.03 15.35 5.45
N ALA A 228 13.79 14.67 4.59
CA ALA A 228 14.91 13.83 4.98
C ALA A 228 16.23 14.61 5.06
N ARG A 229 17.18 14.12 5.87
CA ARG A 229 18.54 14.68 5.92
C ARG A 229 19.29 14.50 4.61
N LYS A 230 19.03 13.40 3.91
CA LYS A 230 19.57 13.04 2.59
C LYS A 230 18.57 12.16 1.86
N ARG A 231 18.75 11.99 0.54
CA ARG A 231 18.08 10.91 -0.19
C ARG A 231 18.77 9.58 0.12
N ALA A 232 17.99 8.52 0.23
CA ALA A 232 18.48 7.17 0.32
C ALA A 232 19.22 6.79 -0.97
N ASP A 233 20.38 6.18 -0.81
CA ASP A 233 21.28 5.77 -1.90
C ASP A 233 21.72 4.31 -1.72
N ASP A 234 22.65 3.84 -2.55
CA ASP A 234 23.17 2.48 -2.44
C ASP A 234 23.88 2.22 -1.09
N ALA A 235 24.49 3.24 -0.47
CA ALA A 235 25.10 3.09 0.84
C ALA A 235 24.03 2.90 1.93
N THR A 236 22.93 3.66 1.86
CA THR A 236 21.75 3.43 2.71
C THR A 236 21.20 2.02 2.50
N ARG A 237 21.05 1.57 1.25
CA ARG A 237 20.60 0.20 0.93
C ARG A 237 21.46 -0.85 1.63
N GLN A 238 22.78 -0.77 1.47
CA GLN A 238 23.70 -1.75 2.08
C GLN A 238 23.64 -1.73 3.61
N LEU A 239 23.49 -0.54 4.21
CA LEU A 239 23.34 -0.38 5.65
C LEU A 239 22.04 -1.05 6.17
N VAL A 240 20.93 -0.85 5.47
CA VAL A 240 19.63 -1.49 5.78
C VAL A 240 19.72 -3.01 5.68
N ILE A 241 20.30 -3.54 4.60
CA ILE A 241 20.49 -4.99 4.40
C ILE A 241 21.38 -5.59 5.49
N ALA A 242 22.49 -4.93 5.82
CA ALA A 242 23.42 -5.38 6.83
C ALA A 242 22.78 -5.41 8.22
N ALA A 243 22.00 -4.39 8.58
CA ALA A 243 21.29 -4.32 9.85
C ALA A 243 20.24 -5.45 9.98
N GLY A 244 19.41 -5.64 8.96
CA GLY A 244 18.41 -6.72 8.95
C GLY A 244 19.05 -8.10 9.01
N SER A 245 20.10 -8.34 8.22
CA SER A 245 20.84 -9.62 8.21
C SER A 245 21.49 -9.92 9.55
N ALA A 246 22.08 -8.89 10.19
CA ALA A 246 22.65 -9.02 11.53
C ALA A 246 21.59 -9.37 12.58
N ALA A 247 20.39 -8.79 12.50
CA ALA A 247 19.29 -9.07 13.42
C ALA A 247 18.75 -10.51 13.29
N VAL A 248 18.72 -11.05 12.07
CA VAL A 248 18.34 -12.45 11.81
C VAL A 248 19.49 -13.42 12.15
N GLY A 249 20.74 -12.95 12.14
CA GLY A 249 21.92 -13.76 12.44
C GLY A 249 22.47 -14.55 11.25
N ARG A 250 22.12 -14.16 10.01
CA ARG A 250 22.62 -14.73 8.75
C ARG A 250 22.49 -13.72 7.63
N GLU A 251 23.25 -13.88 6.55
CA GLU A 251 23.00 -13.14 5.32
C GLU A 251 21.64 -13.53 4.73
N VAL A 252 20.86 -12.52 4.34
CA VAL A 252 19.54 -12.70 3.74
C VAL A 252 19.56 -12.08 2.34
N PRO A 253 19.21 -12.83 1.27
CA PRO A 253 19.19 -12.31 -0.09
C PRO A 253 17.93 -11.45 -0.30
N VAL A 254 17.94 -10.23 0.24
CA VAL A 254 16.83 -9.28 0.12
C VAL A 254 17.07 -8.24 -0.96
N THR A 255 15.98 -7.72 -1.53
CA THR A 255 15.99 -6.52 -2.35
C THR A 255 15.38 -5.38 -1.54
N VAL A 256 16.01 -4.20 -1.55
CA VAL A 256 15.47 -3.01 -0.87
C VAL A 256 15.14 -1.95 -1.90
N GLU A 257 13.87 -1.56 -1.91
CA GLU A 257 13.30 -0.56 -2.79
C GLU A 257 12.96 0.70 -2.00
N PHE A 258 13.56 1.82 -2.42
CA PHE A 258 13.26 3.12 -1.86
C PHE A 258 12.27 3.82 -2.78
N LEU A 259 11.04 3.97 -2.32
CA LEU A 259 10.01 4.73 -3.03
C LEU A 259 9.99 6.13 -2.44
N THR A 260 10.59 7.07 -3.18
CA THR A 260 10.47 8.48 -2.83
C THR A 260 9.13 9.00 -3.31
N ASP A 261 8.36 9.60 -2.41
CA ASP A 261 7.27 10.47 -2.81
C ASP A 261 7.87 11.80 -3.32
N ASP A 262 8.48 11.72 -4.50
CA ASP A 262 9.00 12.87 -5.25
C ASP A 262 7.87 13.55 -6.06
N ARG A 263 6.59 13.23 -5.79
CA ARG A 263 5.48 13.92 -6.45
C ARG A 263 5.63 15.40 -6.12
N ASP A 264 5.81 16.22 -7.16
CA ASP A 264 5.80 17.67 -7.01
C ASP A 264 4.47 18.03 -6.33
N PRO A 265 4.43 18.89 -5.29
CA PRO A 265 3.15 19.38 -4.77
C PRO A 265 2.31 20.10 -5.83
N LYS A 266 2.90 20.43 -6.99
CA LYS A 266 2.21 20.90 -8.20
C LYS A 266 1.74 19.77 -9.11
N THR A 267 2.16 18.53 -8.90
CA THR A 267 1.60 17.38 -9.59
C THR A 267 0.15 17.21 -9.15
N THR A 268 -0.71 17.08 -10.13
CA THR A 268 -2.13 16.85 -9.94
C THR A 268 -2.47 15.40 -10.24
N GLU A 269 -3.44 14.85 -9.53
CA GLU A 269 -4.15 13.62 -9.91
C GLU A 269 -5.55 13.97 -10.42
N ALA A 270 -6.15 13.06 -11.18
CA ALA A 270 -7.54 13.20 -11.57
C ALA A 270 -8.45 13.09 -10.33
N ALA A 271 -9.46 13.94 -10.25
CA ALA A 271 -10.53 13.83 -9.28
C ALA A 271 -11.85 13.60 -10.02
N THR A 272 -12.78 12.93 -9.33
CA THR A 272 -14.15 12.78 -9.83
C THR A 272 -14.93 14.03 -9.45
N TRP A 273 -15.86 14.45 -10.30
CA TRP A 273 -16.74 15.57 -9.99
C TRP A 273 -18.20 15.19 -10.22
N PHE A 274 -19.07 15.82 -9.44
CA PHE A 274 -20.50 15.57 -9.41
C PHE A 274 -21.26 16.88 -9.53
N LEU A 275 -22.46 16.81 -10.07
CA LEU A 275 -23.39 17.94 -10.03
C LEU A 275 -24.08 17.98 -8.65
N PRO A 276 -24.33 19.17 -8.08
CA PRO A 276 -25.13 19.29 -6.87
C PRO A 276 -26.51 18.66 -7.02
N ALA A 277 -27.05 18.12 -5.93
CA ALA A 277 -28.40 17.56 -5.90
C ALA A 277 -29.45 18.55 -6.42
N GLY A 278 -30.30 18.11 -7.35
CA GLY A 278 -31.34 18.95 -7.95
C GLY A 278 -30.81 20.02 -8.92
N TRP A 279 -29.57 19.91 -9.39
CA TRP A 279 -29.05 20.74 -10.46
C TRP A 279 -29.91 20.62 -11.72
N VAL A 280 -30.16 21.76 -12.38
CA VAL A 280 -30.91 21.86 -13.64
C VAL A 280 -30.06 22.64 -14.63
N ALA A 281 -29.90 22.10 -15.84
CA ALA A 281 -29.16 22.78 -16.90
C ALA A 281 -29.78 24.12 -17.26
N ASP A 282 -28.98 25.18 -17.23
CA ASP A 282 -29.32 26.49 -17.76
C ASP A 282 -28.50 26.71 -19.05
N PRO A 283 -29.15 26.72 -20.24
CA PRO A 283 -28.47 26.94 -21.51
C PRO A 283 -27.71 28.29 -21.59
N SER A 284 -28.07 29.26 -20.75
CA SER A 284 -27.40 30.56 -20.69
C SER A 284 -26.19 30.58 -19.75
N ALA A 285 -25.99 29.53 -18.94
CA ALA A 285 -24.92 29.47 -17.95
C ALA A 285 -23.55 29.46 -18.63
N THR A 286 -22.65 30.34 -18.17
CA THR A 286 -21.23 30.37 -18.55
C THR A 286 -20.33 29.76 -17.48
N SER A 287 -20.92 29.28 -16.38
CA SER A 287 -20.24 28.65 -15.25
C SER A 287 -21.12 27.55 -14.67
N VAL A 288 -20.52 26.53 -14.06
CA VAL A 288 -21.23 25.45 -13.38
C VAL A 288 -20.60 25.17 -12.02
N ASP A 289 -21.43 25.03 -10.99
CA ASP A 289 -20.97 24.57 -9.68
C ASP A 289 -20.95 23.04 -9.66
N VAL A 290 -19.82 22.47 -9.26
CA VAL A 290 -19.60 21.03 -9.13
C VAL A 290 -19.06 20.70 -7.73
N LEU A 291 -19.19 19.44 -7.34
CA LEU A 291 -18.61 18.85 -6.14
C LEU A 291 -17.47 17.93 -6.56
N VAL A 292 -16.26 18.18 -6.09
CA VAL A 292 -15.06 17.44 -6.49
C VAL A 292 -14.61 16.49 -5.36
N GLU A 293 -14.45 15.22 -5.68
CA GLU A 293 -13.94 14.17 -4.80
C GLU A 293 -12.56 13.70 -5.26
N ALA A 294 -11.55 13.92 -4.42
CA ALA A 294 -10.20 13.45 -4.69
C ALA A 294 -10.13 11.92 -4.60
N GLN A 295 -9.49 11.28 -5.58
CA GLN A 295 -9.36 9.82 -5.62
C GLN A 295 -8.24 9.30 -4.72
N GLY A 296 -7.14 10.04 -4.58
CA GLY A 296 -6.04 9.64 -3.69
C GLY A 296 -6.43 9.69 -2.21
N CYS A 297 -5.83 8.83 -1.37
CA CYS A 297 -6.04 8.89 0.08
C CYS A 297 -5.69 10.29 0.63
N THR A 298 -6.56 10.83 1.48
CA THR A 298 -6.43 12.22 2.00
C THR A 298 -6.42 12.33 3.52
N GLY A 299 -6.47 11.21 4.24
CA GLY A 299 -6.61 11.20 5.69
C GLY A 299 -7.95 11.78 6.16
N GLY A 300 -9.00 11.67 5.33
CA GLY A 300 -10.33 12.18 5.60
C GLY A 300 -10.51 13.68 5.36
N LYS A 301 -9.56 14.31 4.64
CA LYS A 301 -9.63 15.72 4.29
C LYS A 301 -10.18 15.88 2.88
N GLY A 302 -11.19 16.74 2.69
CA GLY A 302 -11.67 17.05 1.35
C GLY A 302 -10.64 17.79 0.49
N ALA A 303 -10.94 17.97 -0.80
CA ALA A 303 -10.05 18.64 -1.75
C ALA A 303 -9.93 20.18 -1.60
N VAL A 304 -10.62 20.77 -0.62
CA VAL A 304 -10.59 22.23 -0.38
C VAL A 304 -9.15 22.72 -0.16
N GLY A 305 -8.74 23.73 -0.94
CA GLY A 305 -7.38 24.27 -0.92
C GLY A 305 -6.35 23.47 -1.73
N ARG A 306 -6.77 22.38 -2.38
CA ARG A 306 -5.95 21.55 -3.29
C ARG A 306 -6.53 21.45 -4.70
N LEU A 307 -7.66 22.10 -4.98
CA LEU A 307 -8.22 22.13 -6.33
C LEU A 307 -7.24 22.85 -7.27
N ALA A 308 -6.86 22.19 -8.35
CA ALA A 308 -6.16 22.84 -9.45
C ALA A 308 -7.17 23.45 -10.42
N ASP A 309 -6.70 24.30 -11.34
CA ASP A 309 -7.58 24.93 -12.32
C ASP A 309 -8.24 23.86 -13.20
N PRO A 310 -9.57 23.88 -13.36
CA PRO A 310 -10.27 22.90 -14.18
C PRO A 310 -9.92 23.09 -15.66
N VAL A 311 -9.82 21.98 -16.39
CA VAL A 311 -9.68 22.00 -17.84
C VAL A 311 -11.05 21.78 -18.45
N VAL A 312 -11.49 22.73 -19.28
CA VAL A 312 -12.77 22.68 -19.97
C VAL A 312 -12.54 22.61 -21.47
N GLU A 313 -13.08 21.55 -22.08
CA GLU A 313 -13.12 21.40 -23.53
C GLU A 313 -14.58 21.52 -23.99
N VAL A 314 -14.86 22.48 -24.87
CA VAL A 314 -16.22 22.67 -25.39
C VAL A 314 -16.26 22.28 -26.86
N THR A 315 -17.16 21.34 -27.17
CA THR A 315 -17.46 20.89 -28.53
C THR A 315 -18.83 21.42 -28.98
N PRO A 316 -19.29 21.14 -30.21
CA PRO A 316 -20.64 21.51 -30.63
C PRO A 316 -21.76 20.85 -29.82
N THR A 317 -21.52 19.66 -29.26
CA THR A 317 -22.55 18.84 -28.58
C THR A 317 -22.26 18.62 -27.09
N GLU A 318 -21.05 18.87 -26.63
CA GLU A 318 -20.61 18.53 -25.28
C GLU A 318 -19.75 19.62 -24.65
N VAL A 319 -19.73 19.65 -23.33
CA VAL A 319 -18.78 20.38 -22.50
C VAL A 319 -18.09 19.37 -21.58
N ARG A 320 -16.83 19.07 -21.86
CA ARG A 320 -16.03 18.10 -21.11
C ARG A 320 -15.25 18.82 -20.01
N ILE A 321 -15.41 18.39 -18.77
CA ILE A 321 -14.76 19.00 -17.60
C ILE A 321 -13.79 17.98 -16.97
N SER A 322 -12.55 18.41 -16.75
CA SER A 322 -11.57 17.72 -15.91
C SER A 322 -11.25 18.58 -14.69
N THR A 323 -11.34 17.99 -13.50
CA THR A 323 -11.04 18.66 -12.22
C THR A 323 -9.83 18.01 -11.55
N PRO A 324 -8.60 18.47 -11.83
CA PRO A 324 -7.43 17.95 -11.15
C PRO A 324 -7.35 18.42 -9.69
N VAL A 325 -6.75 17.59 -8.83
CA VAL A 325 -6.41 17.96 -7.44
C VAL A 325 -4.92 17.79 -7.19
N TYR A 326 -4.30 18.77 -6.53
CA TYR A 326 -2.89 18.69 -6.11
C TYR A 326 -2.72 17.58 -5.10
N ILE A 327 -1.82 16.65 -5.39
CA ILE A 327 -1.60 15.46 -4.57
C ILE A 327 -1.08 15.86 -3.18
N LEU A 328 -1.58 15.19 -2.13
CA LEU A 328 -0.99 15.30 -0.81
C LEU A 328 0.24 14.42 -0.76
N LYS A 329 1.34 14.97 -0.24
CA LYS A 329 2.49 14.17 0.13
C LYS A 329 2.16 13.28 1.33
N ASP A 330 2.97 12.26 1.50
CA ASP A 330 2.94 11.28 2.61
C ASP A 330 1.88 10.17 2.45
N GLY A 331 2.10 9.06 3.17
CA GLY A 331 1.20 7.91 3.26
C GLY A 331 -0.10 8.24 4.01
N GLN A 332 -1.01 8.94 3.34
CA GLN A 332 -2.33 9.26 3.86
C GLN A 332 -3.19 7.99 3.99
N THR A 333 -4.03 7.93 5.02
CA THR A 333 -5.06 6.88 5.15
C THR A 333 -6.30 7.25 4.33
N CYS A 334 -7.16 6.27 4.03
CA CYS A 334 -8.40 6.45 3.28
C CYS A 334 -9.67 6.34 4.17
N PRO A 335 -9.89 7.20 5.20
CA PRO A 335 -11.11 7.15 6.01
C PRO A 335 -12.30 7.88 5.34
N GLY A 336 -12.36 7.89 4.01
CA GLY A 336 -13.33 8.62 3.18
C GLY A 336 -12.76 9.90 2.53
N HIS A 337 -13.52 10.44 1.56
CA HIS A 337 -13.10 11.55 0.70
C HIS A 337 -14.18 12.64 0.66
N PRO A 338 -14.25 13.55 1.66
CA PRO A 338 -15.26 14.60 1.64
C PRO A 338 -15.19 15.44 0.35
N MET A 339 -16.32 15.62 -0.32
CA MET A 339 -16.39 16.43 -1.54
C MET A 339 -16.07 17.91 -1.26
N ALA A 340 -15.43 18.58 -2.21
CA ALA A 340 -15.11 20.01 -2.17
C ALA A 340 -15.88 20.77 -3.26
N PRO A 341 -16.55 21.89 -2.94
CA PRO A 341 -17.21 22.68 -3.97
C PRO A 341 -16.19 23.36 -4.89
N LEU A 342 -16.50 23.40 -6.19
CA LEU A 342 -15.73 24.09 -7.23
C LEU A 342 -16.69 24.75 -8.22
N THR A 343 -16.45 26.03 -8.54
CA THR A 343 -17.12 26.69 -9.67
C THR A 343 -16.23 26.59 -10.90
N VAL A 344 -16.74 26.01 -11.97
CA VAL A 344 -16.02 25.81 -13.24
C VAL A 344 -16.52 26.83 -14.26
N GLU A 345 -15.60 27.64 -14.79
CA GLU A 345 -15.90 28.60 -15.86
C GLU A 345 -15.89 27.89 -17.23
N LEU A 346 -17.00 27.94 -17.96
CA LEU A 346 -17.16 27.28 -19.26
C LEU A 346 -16.56 28.09 -20.42
N GLY A 347 -16.36 29.40 -20.22
CA GLY A 347 -15.87 30.35 -21.23
C GLY A 347 -16.90 30.73 -22.31
N GLN A 348 -18.00 29.99 -22.44
CA GLN A 348 -19.14 30.30 -23.30
C GLN A 348 -20.44 29.73 -22.72
N PRO A 349 -21.62 30.20 -23.16
CA PRO A 349 -22.90 29.65 -22.70
C PRO A 349 -23.01 28.16 -22.98
N LEU A 350 -23.56 27.39 -22.04
CA LEU A 350 -23.75 25.94 -22.12
C LEU A 350 -24.54 25.53 -23.37
N GLY A 351 -25.61 26.26 -23.70
CA GLY A 351 -26.53 25.95 -24.80
C GLY A 351 -27.23 24.62 -24.58
N ASP A 352 -27.40 23.87 -25.67
CA ASP A 352 -28.01 22.52 -25.65
C ASP A 352 -26.96 21.40 -25.47
N ARG A 353 -25.74 21.76 -25.03
CA ARG A 353 -24.64 20.80 -24.89
C ARG A 353 -24.79 19.98 -23.64
N THR A 354 -24.37 18.72 -23.71
CA THR A 354 -24.30 17.83 -22.55
C THR A 354 -23.00 18.08 -21.78
N LEU A 355 -23.08 18.25 -20.47
CA LEU A 355 -21.90 18.19 -19.60
C LEU A 355 -21.44 16.74 -19.51
N VAL A 356 -20.14 16.48 -19.55
CA VAL A 356 -19.57 15.13 -19.36
C VAL A 356 -18.19 15.22 -18.72
N ASP A 357 -17.73 14.15 -18.09
CA ASP A 357 -16.33 14.01 -17.68
C ASP A 357 -15.39 13.77 -18.88
N VAL A 358 -14.10 13.55 -18.62
CA VAL A 358 -13.11 13.25 -19.65
C VAL A 358 -13.36 11.93 -20.38
N ASN A 359 -14.06 10.99 -19.75
CA ASN A 359 -14.43 9.69 -20.33
C ASN A 359 -15.72 9.75 -21.15
N GLY A 360 -16.42 10.89 -21.17
CA GLY A 360 -17.69 11.06 -21.88
C GLY A 360 -18.89 10.58 -21.08
N THR A 361 -18.74 10.40 -19.77
CA THR A 361 -19.80 10.00 -18.84
C THR A 361 -20.03 11.09 -17.80
N ILE A 362 -21.28 11.34 -17.42
CA ILE A 362 -21.53 11.89 -16.07
C ILE A 362 -21.77 10.67 -15.20
N ASP A 363 -21.02 10.55 -14.12
CA ASP A 363 -21.38 9.62 -13.05
C ASP A 363 -22.62 10.21 -12.35
N ASP A 364 -23.80 9.94 -12.92
CA ASP A 364 -25.10 10.33 -12.37
C ASP A 364 -25.69 9.25 -11.45
N ASP A 365 -25.01 8.10 -11.36
CA ASP A 365 -25.37 6.91 -10.60
C ASP A 365 -24.87 6.93 -9.13
N THR A 366 -24.51 8.10 -8.59
CA THR A 366 -24.35 8.26 -7.14
C THR A 366 -25.69 8.45 -6.44
N ALA A 367 -26.33 7.35 -6.02
CA ALA A 367 -27.05 7.38 -4.74
C ALA A 367 -26.06 7.03 -3.63
N PRO A 368 -26.03 7.71 -2.44
CA PRO A 368 -27.10 8.54 -1.83
C PRO A 368 -26.63 9.88 -1.14
N PRO A 369 -27.50 10.73 -0.53
CA PRO A 369 -28.87 11.15 -0.86
C PRO A 369 -28.85 12.51 -1.59
N GLY A 370 -29.40 12.56 -2.80
CA GLY A 370 -29.43 13.82 -3.54
C GLY A 370 -30.02 13.74 -4.94
N GLY A 371 -31.19 13.11 -5.09
CA GLY A 371 -32.16 13.30 -6.17
C GLY A 371 -31.62 13.37 -7.60
N GLY A 372 -31.89 12.31 -8.38
CA GLY A 372 -31.48 12.14 -9.76
C GLY A 372 -31.51 13.41 -10.61
N VAL A 373 -30.45 13.58 -11.39
CA VAL A 373 -30.30 14.69 -12.33
C VAL A 373 -31.45 14.61 -13.34
N VAL A 374 -32.29 15.64 -13.36
CA VAL A 374 -33.33 15.78 -14.38
C VAL A 374 -32.69 16.46 -15.58
N ILE A 375 -32.33 15.68 -16.60
CA ILE A 375 -31.98 16.23 -17.90
C ILE A 375 -33.30 16.69 -18.56
N PRO A 376 -33.55 18.00 -18.73
CA PRO A 376 -34.70 18.43 -19.50
C PRO A 376 -34.56 17.96 -20.95
N SER A 377 -35.65 17.47 -21.54
CA SER A 377 -35.69 17.10 -22.95
C SER A 377 -35.16 18.25 -23.81
N ALA A 378 -34.25 17.96 -24.74
CA ALA A 378 -33.79 18.93 -25.74
C ALA A 378 -35.02 19.57 -26.42
N GLY A 379 -35.13 20.90 -26.31
CA GLY A 379 -36.23 21.71 -26.83
C GLY A 379 -36.07 22.10 -28.27
#